data_AF-A0A389MPB4-F1
#
_entry.id   AF-A0A389MPB4-F1
#
_cell.length_a   1.000
_cell.length_b   1.000
_cell.length_c   1.000
_cell.angle_alpha   90.00
_cell.angle_beta   90.00
_cell.angle_gamma   90.00
#
_symmetry.space_group_name_H-M   'P 1'
#
loop_
_entity.id
_entity.type
_entity.pdbx_description
1 polymer ?
#
loop_
_entity_poly.entity_id
_entity_poly.type
_entity_poly.pdbx_seq_one_letter_code
_entity_poly.pdbx_strand_id
1 'polypeptide(L)'
;MAVRPLAAASLLALALTLGACQDGTFGGGGSTRHLTPIPAKTLALMQAKGLSQGDPILIRAYKKEAEMEVWKRGGNGQYALLKTFPICRWSGQLGPKKKEGDRQAPEGFYTITPGQMNPNSSYYLSFDTGYPNAFDRANGRTGNYLMVHGTCSSSGCFAMTDESMAEIYAIAREAFAGGQRSFQFQSYPFRMTAANVAKFRNDPNAPFWRNLKEGSDYFEALREEPRVGLCGTKYVFGGADAAAGSCSPRVEPLVAEKRQRDEQEVAELIAKGTAATRVVYDDGGQNPVFRGPPASASAFASLGTPAEEPAYSQKDYARHALGDVSRPESLAAGPREFEIDGKGRPATLMADAAAPIPTKAAAARKGGHEAPKPAAAPATLMAAKPIPDPKETSALPTERPRSERIAVADAEGDPSAYQKLLGRVFGKEAPAPATPAADTALAAAAAPAPAPAMRKLAEAKPAHHAGKAADAKTVAAKAGDRTVDTKAAPKP
;
A
#
# COMPACT_ATOMS: atom_id res chain seq x y z
N MET A 1 42.45 -46.11 -51.48
CA MET A 1 42.47 -45.27 -50.27
C MET A 1 41.16 -44.50 -50.22
N ALA A 2 40.29 -44.83 -49.28
CA ALA A 2 38.95 -44.28 -49.14
C ALA A 2 38.98 -43.05 -48.23
N VAL A 3 38.46 -41.92 -48.71
CA VAL A 3 38.33 -40.68 -47.94
C VAL A 3 36.90 -40.56 -47.40
N ARG A 4 36.81 -40.35 -46.09
CA ARG A 4 35.62 -40.43 -45.23
C ARG A 4 34.62 -39.28 -45.47
N PRO A 5 33.30 -39.53 -45.50
CA PRO A 5 32.27 -38.49 -45.41
C PRO A 5 31.84 -38.32 -43.94
N LEU A 6 32.61 -37.57 -43.15
CA LEU A 6 32.27 -37.28 -41.74
C LEU A 6 32.19 -35.77 -41.43
N ALA A 7 32.39 -34.89 -42.41
CA ALA A 7 32.38 -33.44 -42.20
C ALA A 7 31.01 -32.78 -42.37
N ALA A 8 30.02 -33.44 -43.00
CA ALA A 8 28.73 -32.82 -43.30
C ALA A 8 27.69 -32.95 -42.16
N ALA A 9 27.87 -33.86 -41.22
CA ALA A 9 26.92 -34.07 -40.11
C ALA A 9 27.12 -33.07 -38.96
N SER A 10 28.32 -32.51 -38.79
CA SER A 10 28.62 -31.61 -37.67
C SER A 10 28.15 -30.17 -37.87
N LEU A 11 27.91 -29.74 -39.11
CA LEU A 11 27.40 -28.40 -39.42
C LEU A 11 25.88 -28.29 -39.32
N LEU A 12 25.14 -29.40 -39.49
CA LEU A 12 23.69 -29.41 -39.29
C LEU A 12 23.29 -29.47 -37.81
N ALA A 13 24.13 -30.06 -36.95
CA ALA A 13 23.89 -30.13 -35.51
C ALA A 13 24.14 -28.78 -34.80
N LEU A 14 25.00 -27.92 -35.36
CA LEU A 14 25.34 -26.62 -34.77
C LEU A 14 24.36 -25.50 -35.14
N ALA A 15 23.55 -25.68 -36.20
CA ALA A 15 22.51 -24.73 -36.58
C ALA A 15 21.20 -24.89 -35.79
N LEU A 16 21.00 -26.02 -35.10
CA LEU A 16 19.79 -26.31 -34.32
C LEU A 16 19.90 -25.88 -32.84
N THR A 17 21.06 -25.42 -32.37
CA THR A 17 21.24 -25.00 -30.97
C THR A 17 21.13 -23.49 -30.74
N LEU A 18 20.99 -22.67 -31.79
CA LEU A 18 20.87 -21.20 -31.66
C LEU A 18 19.44 -20.65 -31.72
N GLY A 19 18.40 -21.50 -31.86
CA GLY A 19 17.01 -21.07 -32.01
C GLY A 19 16.16 -21.02 -30.73
N ALA A 20 16.67 -21.45 -29.58
CA ALA A 20 15.87 -21.72 -28.39
C ALA A 20 15.93 -20.62 -27.30
N CYS A 21 15.85 -19.34 -27.70
CA CYS A 21 15.62 -18.23 -26.77
C CYS A 21 14.72 -17.17 -27.43
N GLN A 22 13.59 -17.59 -27.97
CA GLN A 22 12.57 -16.67 -28.48
C GLN A 22 11.25 -17.04 -27.79
N ASP A 23 11.01 -16.47 -26.61
CA ASP A 23 9.73 -16.54 -25.93
C ASP A 23 8.67 -15.93 -26.84
N GLY A 24 7.78 -16.76 -27.39
CA GLY A 24 6.49 -16.29 -27.92
C GLY A 24 6.01 -16.84 -29.26
N THR A 25 6.73 -17.73 -29.96
CA THR A 25 6.32 -18.05 -31.35
C THR A 25 5.84 -19.48 -31.63
N PHE A 26 5.69 -20.35 -30.62
CA PHE A 26 5.14 -21.69 -30.85
C PHE A 26 4.13 -22.13 -29.78
N GLY A 27 2.84 -22.10 -30.16
CA GLY A 27 1.79 -22.99 -29.63
C GLY A 27 1.31 -22.77 -28.19
N GLY A 28 0.30 -21.92 -28.00
CA GLY A 28 -0.67 -22.01 -26.89
C GLY A 28 -0.17 -21.90 -25.44
N GLY A 29 1.14 -21.77 -25.19
CA GLY A 29 1.73 -21.63 -23.87
C GLY A 29 1.70 -20.18 -23.39
N GLY A 30 1.14 -19.95 -22.20
CA GLY A 30 1.14 -18.64 -21.56
C GLY A 30 2.54 -18.10 -21.25
N SER A 31 2.62 -16.82 -20.88
CA SER A 31 3.85 -16.15 -20.47
C SER A 31 4.58 -16.92 -19.37
N THR A 32 5.87 -17.23 -19.55
CA THR A 32 6.74 -17.92 -18.56
C THR A 32 7.35 -16.96 -17.53
N ARG A 33 7.10 -15.65 -17.64
CA ARG A 33 7.66 -14.60 -16.76
C ARG A 33 7.47 -14.91 -15.28
N HIS A 34 6.32 -15.47 -14.92
CA HIS A 34 5.96 -15.82 -13.54
C HIS A 34 6.79 -16.98 -12.94
N LEU A 35 7.58 -17.70 -13.75
CA LEU A 35 8.49 -18.77 -13.33
C LEU A 35 9.92 -18.26 -13.07
N THR A 36 10.18 -16.97 -13.29
CA THR A 36 11.47 -16.34 -12.98
C THR A 36 11.86 -16.65 -11.52
N PRO A 37 13.07 -17.19 -11.26
CA PRO A 37 13.49 -17.51 -9.90
C PRO A 37 13.82 -16.24 -9.11
N ILE A 38 13.87 -16.37 -7.78
CA ILE A 38 14.40 -15.30 -6.92
C ILE A 38 15.87 -15.05 -7.31
N PRO A 39 16.30 -13.79 -7.54
CA PRO A 39 17.67 -13.48 -7.91
C PRO A 39 18.70 -13.99 -6.88
N ALA A 40 19.85 -14.46 -7.35
CA ALA A 40 20.91 -15.00 -6.48
C ALA A 40 21.37 -14.02 -5.39
N LYS A 41 21.44 -12.71 -5.69
CA LYS A 41 21.75 -11.65 -4.71
C LYS A 41 20.74 -11.62 -3.55
N THR A 42 19.47 -11.86 -3.85
CA THR A 42 18.40 -11.87 -2.85
C THR A 42 18.39 -13.18 -2.08
N LEU A 43 18.69 -14.31 -2.71
CA LEU A 43 18.91 -15.57 -2.00
C LEU A 43 20.08 -15.48 -1.01
N ALA A 44 21.19 -14.85 -1.40
CA ALA A 44 22.31 -14.59 -0.51
C ALA A 44 21.92 -13.68 0.67
N LEU A 45 21.08 -12.66 0.41
CA LEU A 45 20.54 -11.78 1.46
C LEU A 45 19.62 -12.53 2.42
N MET A 46 18.79 -13.45 1.92
CA MET A 46 17.97 -14.34 2.76
C MET A 46 18.87 -15.20 3.65
N GLN A 47 19.88 -15.86 3.07
CA GLN A 47 20.82 -16.71 3.81
C GLN A 47 21.56 -15.92 4.90
N ALA A 48 22.06 -14.72 4.59
CA ALA A 48 22.75 -13.86 5.54
C ALA A 48 21.86 -13.42 6.72
N LYS A 49 20.54 -13.38 6.52
CA LYS A 49 19.53 -13.02 7.53
C LYS A 49 18.88 -14.25 8.20
N GLY A 50 19.30 -15.47 7.86
CA GLY A 50 18.68 -16.70 8.36
C GLY A 50 17.24 -16.91 7.88
N LEU A 51 16.92 -16.41 6.68
CA LEU A 51 15.61 -16.52 6.04
C LEU A 51 15.65 -17.59 4.95
N SER A 52 14.51 -18.24 4.70
CA SER A 52 14.31 -19.22 3.63
C SER A 52 13.39 -18.69 2.54
N GLN A 53 13.46 -19.24 1.33
CA GLN A 53 12.62 -18.83 0.21
C GLN A 53 11.12 -18.92 0.55
N GLY A 54 10.72 -20.04 1.16
CA GLY A 54 9.33 -20.32 1.56
C GLY A 54 8.84 -19.61 2.82
N ASP A 55 9.68 -18.83 3.52
CA ASP A 55 9.23 -18.14 4.74
C ASP A 55 8.07 -17.16 4.45
N PRO A 56 7.07 -17.04 5.34
CA PRO A 56 5.96 -16.11 5.17
C PRO A 56 6.42 -14.68 4.94
N ILE A 57 5.74 -13.95 4.06
CA ILE A 57 6.03 -12.56 3.73
C ILE A 57 4.97 -11.59 4.26
N LEU A 58 5.35 -10.33 4.37
CA LEU A 58 4.49 -9.17 4.58
C LEU A 58 5.07 -8.01 3.76
N ILE A 59 4.22 -7.22 3.11
CA ILE A 59 4.66 -6.11 2.25
C ILE A 59 4.16 -4.77 2.82
N ARG A 60 5.03 -3.76 2.88
CA ARG A 60 4.70 -2.40 3.33
C ARG A 60 5.08 -1.38 2.27
N ALA A 61 4.12 -0.59 1.81
CA ALA A 61 4.34 0.49 0.85
C ALA A 61 4.23 1.85 1.56
N TYR A 62 5.13 2.77 1.25
CA TYR A 62 5.12 4.15 1.76
C TYR A 62 5.09 5.12 0.59
N LYS A 63 3.97 5.81 0.43
CA LYS A 63 3.72 6.67 -0.75
C LYS A 63 4.68 7.86 -0.82
N LYS A 64 4.86 8.59 0.29
CA LYS A 64 5.73 9.77 0.34
C LYS A 64 7.19 9.42 0.01
N GLU A 65 7.71 8.34 0.57
CA GLU A 65 9.06 7.85 0.30
C GLU A 65 9.15 7.18 -1.09
N ALA A 66 8.01 6.79 -1.67
CA ALA A 66 7.93 5.97 -2.87
C ALA A 66 8.80 4.70 -2.73
N GLU A 67 8.56 3.97 -1.64
CA GLU A 67 9.29 2.75 -1.30
C GLU A 67 8.35 1.61 -0.92
N MET A 68 8.71 0.39 -1.27
CA MET A 68 8.01 -0.83 -0.91
C MET A 68 8.97 -1.81 -0.24
N GLU A 69 8.67 -2.18 0.98
CA GLU A 69 9.45 -3.14 1.76
C GLU A 69 8.82 -4.52 1.69
N VAL A 70 9.66 -5.53 1.46
CA VAL A 70 9.30 -6.94 1.63
C VAL A 70 9.96 -7.44 2.90
N TRP A 71 9.13 -7.90 3.84
CA TRP A 71 9.55 -8.50 5.10
C TRP A 71 9.30 -10.00 5.06
N LYS A 72 10.16 -10.78 5.71
CA LYS A 72 10.00 -12.24 5.85
C LYS A 72 10.05 -12.67 7.31
N ARG A 73 9.16 -13.59 7.67
CA ARG A 73 9.06 -14.15 9.02
C ARG A 73 10.03 -15.34 9.14
N GLY A 74 11.15 -15.12 9.81
CA GLY A 74 12.16 -16.16 10.01
C GLY A 74 11.70 -17.24 11.00
N GLY A 75 12.56 -18.24 11.21
CA GLY A 75 12.28 -19.37 12.13
C GLY A 75 12.06 -18.98 13.60
N ASN A 76 12.47 -17.78 14.02
CA ASN A 76 12.18 -17.23 15.34
C ASN A 76 10.75 -16.65 15.47
N GLY A 77 9.94 -16.70 14.40
CA GLY A 77 8.58 -16.19 14.38
C GLY A 77 8.45 -14.68 14.21
N GLN A 78 9.55 -13.95 14.02
CA GLN A 78 9.55 -12.49 13.83
C GLN A 78 9.86 -12.11 12.38
N TYR A 79 9.28 -11.00 11.94
CA TYR A 79 9.55 -10.41 10.64
C TYR A 79 10.87 -9.63 10.63
N ALA A 80 11.76 -10.00 9.73
CA ALA A 80 12.95 -9.25 9.37
C ALA A 80 12.78 -8.59 8.01
N LEU A 81 13.28 -7.37 7.85
CA LEU A 81 13.30 -6.69 6.56
C LEU A 81 14.23 -7.48 5.63
N LEU A 82 13.67 -8.03 4.56
CA LEU A 82 14.46 -8.64 3.50
C LEU A 82 15.06 -7.52 2.65
N LYS A 83 14.22 -6.72 2.00
CA LYS A 83 14.65 -5.76 0.98
C LYS A 83 13.63 -4.63 0.81
N THR A 84 14.14 -3.45 0.46
CA THR A 84 13.36 -2.28 0.06
C THR A 84 13.48 -2.07 -1.45
N PHE A 85 12.34 -1.91 -2.12
CA PHE A 85 12.21 -1.67 -3.54
C PHE A 85 11.72 -0.23 -3.77
N PRO A 86 12.42 0.57 -4.58
CA PRO A 86 11.93 1.88 -4.97
C PRO A 86 10.69 1.74 -5.88
N ILE A 87 9.64 2.48 -5.57
CA ILE A 87 8.40 2.53 -6.36
C ILE A 87 8.62 3.46 -7.54
N CYS A 88 8.41 2.94 -8.75
CA CYS A 88 8.61 3.71 -9.97
C CYS A 88 7.52 4.75 -10.18
N ARG A 89 6.25 4.40 -9.87
CA ARG A 89 5.14 5.33 -9.99
C ARG A 89 3.99 4.97 -9.05
N TRP A 90 3.37 5.98 -8.44
CA TRP A 90 2.05 5.87 -7.81
C TRP A 90 1.25 7.16 -8.04
N SER A 91 -0.05 7.07 -8.29
CA SER A 91 -0.90 8.23 -8.64
C SER A 91 -1.68 8.82 -7.45
N GLY A 92 -2.14 10.06 -7.62
CA GLY A 92 -3.01 10.76 -6.67
C GLY A 92 -2.28 11.59 -5.62
N GLN A 93 -2.72 11.55 -4.37
CA GLN A 93 -2.19 12.33 -3.24
C GLN A 93 -1.78 11.41 -2.08
N LEU A 94 -1.23 11.98 -1.01
CA LEU A 94 -1.32 11.31 0.29
C LEU A 94 -2.77 11.36 0.78
N GLY A 95 -3.26 10.25 1.28
CA GLY A 95 -4.65 10.01 1.64
C GLY A 95 -5.24 8.77 0.97
N PRO A 96 -6.39 8.31 1.47
CA PRO A 96 -7.03 7.09 0.98
C PRO A 96 -7.71 7.31 -0.37
N LYS A 97 -7.75 6.25 -1.19
CA LYS A 97 -8.66 6.14 -2.34
C LYS A 97 -10.12 6.15 -1.86
N LYS A 98 -10.99 6.93 -2.51
CA LYS A 98 -12.40 7.07 -2.10
C LYS A 98 -13.38 6.68 -3.20
N LYS A 99 -13.05 6.90 -4.47
CA LYS A 99 -13.99 6.70 -5.59
C LYS A 99 -13.31 6.07 -6.80
N GLU A 100 -14.09 5.35 -7.60
CA GLU A 100 -13.66 4.94 -8.93
C GLU A 100 -13.21 6.15 -9.77
N GLY A 101 -12.12 6.01 -10.52
CA GLY A 101 -11.58 7.07 -11.36
C GLY A 101 -10.87 8.24 -10.65
N ASP A 102 -10.76 8.26 -9.31
CA ASP A 102 -10.06 9.33 -8.56
C ASP A 102 -8.53 9.33 -8.70
N ARG A 103 -7.98 8.38 -9.47
CA ARG A 103 -6.56 8.12 -9.69
C ARG A 103 -5.72 8.01 -8.41
N GLN A 104 -6.33 7.59 -7.31
CA GLN A 104 -5.69 7.55 -6.00
C GLN A 104 -5.18 6.16 -5.66
N ALA A 105 -3.88 6.04 -5.37
CA ALA A 105 -3.34 4.83 -4.75
C ALA A 105 -3.90 4.66 -3.32
N PRO A 106 -4.40 3.45 -2.95
CA PRO A 106 -5.09 3.24 -1.69
C PRO A 106 -4.13 3.27 -0.50
N GLU A 107 -4.67 3.52 0.70
CA GLU A 107 -3.96 3.47 1.98
C GLU A 107 -4.78 2.58 2.92
N GLY A 108 -4.16 1.71 3.70
CA GLY A 108 -4.84 0.73 4.54
C GLY A 108 -4.13 -0.63 4.62
N PHE A 109 -4.85 -1.60 5.18
CA PHE A 109 -4.39 -2.98 5.35
C PHE A 109 -5.18 -3.90 4.45
N TYR A 110 -4.48 -4.68 3.62
CA TYR A 110 -5.10 -5.57 2.65
C TYR A 110 -4.54 -6.98 2.76
N THR A 111 -5.34 -7.97 2.35
CA THR A 111 -4.97 -9.38 2.37
C THR A 111 -4.85 -9.87 0.95
N ILE A 112 -3.68 -10.43 0.63
CA ILE A 112 -3.35 -10.94 -0.71
C ILE A 112 -3.32 -12.47 -0.64
N THR A 113 -4.12 -13.10 -1.47
CA THR A 113 -4.22 -14.55 -1.64
C THR A 113 -3.56 -14.99 -2.95
N PRO A 114 -3.25 -16.29 -3.13
CA PRO A 114 -2.69 -16.80 -4.38
C PRO A 114 -3.55 -16.43 -5.61
N GLY A 115 -4.88 -16.38 -5.48
CA GLY A 115 -5.79 -16.03 -6.57
C GLY A 115 -5.72 -14.56 -7.02
N GLN A 116 -5.07 -13.70 -6.24
CA GLN A 116 -4.81 -12.30 -6.61
C GLN A 116 -3.51 -12.13 -7.39
N MET A 117 -2.67 -13.17 -7.49
CA MET A 117 -1.47 -13.14 -8.32
C MET A 117 -1.87 -13.28 -9.79
N ASN A 118 -1.34 -12.39 -10.64
CA ASN A 118 -1.63 -12.37 -12.07
C ASN A 118 -0.35 -12.55 -12.90
N PRO A 119 -0.11 -13.78 -13.41
CA PRO A 119 1.07 -14.08 -14.25
C PRO A 119 0.96 -13.53 -15.69
N ASN A 120 -0.24 -13.12 -16.11
CA ASN A 120 -0.55 -12.68 -17.48
C ASN A 120 -0.90 -11.18 -17.52
N SER A 121 -0.34 -10.39 -16.61
CA SER A 121 -0.57 -8.94 -16.57
C SER A 121 -0.13 -8.26 -17.86
N SER A 122 -0.93 -7.31 -18.35
CA SER A 122 -0.55 -6.42 -19.44
C SER A 122 0.59 -5.45 -19.06
N TYR A 123 0.87 -5.32 -17.76
CA TYR A 123 1.95 -4.49 -17.19
C TYR A 123 3.04 -5.38 -16.56
N TYR A 124 3.57 -6.32 -17.36
CA TYR A 124 4.57 -7.34 -17.02
C TYR A 124 4.08 -8.49 -16.10
N LEU A 125 3.98 -8.27 -14.79
CA LEU A 125 3.47 -9.19 -13.76
C LEU A 125 2.71 -8.34 -12.74
N SER A 126 1.77 -8.91 -12.00
CA SER A 126 1.10 -8.13 -10.95
C SER A 126 0.47 -8.98 -9.86
N PHE A 127 0.08 -8.33 -8.76
CA PHE A 127 -0.95 -8.84 -7.87
C PHE A 127 -1.97 -7.76 -7.51
N ASP A 128 -3.23 -8.15 -7.34
CA ASP A 128 -4.31 -7.26 -6.90
C ASP A 128 -4.19 -7.02 -5.40
N THR A 129 -4.17 -5.76 -4.98
CA THR A 129 -4.13 -5.37 -3.56
C THR A 129 -5.37 -5.83 -2.80
N GLY A 130 -6.51 -6.13 -3.46
CA GLY A 130 -7.76 -6.50 -2.81
C GLY A 130 -8.59 -5.30 -2.34
N TYR A 131 -8.31 -4.10 -2.87
CA TYR A 131 -9.17 -2.94 -2.69
C TYR A 131 -10.46 -3.08 -3.54
N PRO A 132 -11.63 -2.68 -3.01
CA PRO A 132 -11.89 -2.19 -1.65
C PRO A 132 -11.99 -3.36 -0.66
N ASN A 133 -11.34 -3.25 0.50
CA ASN A 133 -11.49 -4.22 1.59
C ASN A 133 -12.77 -3.94 2.41
N ALA A 134 -12.97 -4.66 3.53
CA ALA A 134 -14.14 -4.45 4.40
C ALA A 134 -14.21 -3.03 5.00
N PHE A 135 -13.07 -2.46 5.40
CA PHE A 135 -12.97 -1.08 5.90
C PHE A 135 -13.35 -0.08 4.81
N ASP A 136 -12.89 -0.28 3.57
CA ASP A 136 -13.17 0.61 2.46
C ASP A 136 -14.66 0.63 2.14
N ARG A 137 -15.29 -0.55 2.07
CA ARG A 137 -16.72 -0.70 1.83
C ARG A 137 -17.55 -0.08 2.96
N ALA A 138 -17.15 -0.27 4.22
CA ALA A 138 -17.82 0.35 5.36
C ALA A 138 -17.75 1.88 5.33
N ASN A 139 -16.71 2.44 4.69
CA ASN A 139 -16.55 3.88 4.46
C ASN A 139 -17.17 4.36 3.13
N GLY A 140 -17.98 3.53 2.45
CA GLY A 140 -18.66 3.88 1.20
C GLY A 140 -17.71 4.12 0.03
N ARG A 141 -16.49 3.56 0.08
CA ARG A 141 -15.48 3.76 -0.95
C ARG A 141 -15.69 2.79 -2.12
N THR A 142 -15.42 3.28 -3.32
CA THR A 142 -15.59 2.52 -4.58
C THR A 142 -14.29 2.49 -5.36
N GLY A 143 -14.17 1.50 -6.25
CA GLY A 143 -12.96 1.22 -6.99
C GLY A 143 -12.81 -0.28 -7.25
N ASN A 144 -11.91 -0.65 -8.15
CA ASN A 144 -11.38 -2.01 -8.28
C ASN A 144 -10.03 -2.00 -9.02
N TYR A 145 -9.36 -3.15 -9.04
CA TYR A 145 -8.12 -3.37 -9.80
C TYR A 145 -6.97 -2.44 -9.40
N LEU A 146 -6.78 -2.25 -8.08
CA LEU A 146 -5.62 -1.54 -7.55
C LEU A 146 -4.49 -2.55 -7.42
N MET A 147 -3.52 -2.49 -8.32
CA MET A 147 -2.49 -3.50 -8.45
C MET A 147 -1.14 -3.02 -7.92
N VAL A 148 -0.28 -3.97 -7.56
CA VAL A 148 1.17 -3.79 -7.62
C VAL A 148 1.66 -4.50 -8.87
N HIS A 149 2.33 -3.79 -9.77
CA HIS A 149 2.69 -4.33 -11.09
C HIS A 149 4.03 -3.79 -11.61
N GLY A 150 4.57 -4.38 -12.68
CA GLY A 150 5.72 -3.85 -13.42
C GLY A 150 5.33 -2.71 -14.35
N THR A 151 6.19 -2.23 -15.24
CA THR A 151 5.93 -1.08 -16.13
C THR A 151 5.62 0.21 -15.36
N CYS A 152 6.42 1.27 -15.56
CA CYS A 152 6.36 2.51 -14.79
C CYS A 152 5.16 3.45 -15.08
N SER A 153 3.97 2.90 -15.31
CA SER A 153 2.73 3.62 -15.62
C SER A 153 1.68 3.38 -14.54
N SER A 154 1.00 4.42 -14.06
CA SER A 154 -0.05 4.28 -13.04
C SER A 154 -1.20 5.26 -13.23
N SER A 155 -2.41 4.77 -12.92
CA SER A 155 -3.64 5.54 -12.76
C SER A 155 -4.29 5.27 -11.38
N GLY A 156 -3.49 4.84 -10.39
CA GLY A 156 -3.96 4.47 -9.05
C GLY A 156 -3.24 3.25 -8.47
N CYS A 157 -2.44 2.54 -9.27
CA CYS A 157 -1.66 1.39 -8.84
C CYS A 157 -0.30 1.78 -8.22
N PHE A 158 0.40 0.81 -7.65
CA PHE A 158 1.83 0.90 -7.35
C PHE A 158 2.63 0.25 -8.48
N ALA A 159 3.21 1.08 -9.34
CA ALA A 159 4.03 0.63 -10.46
C ALA A 159 5.49 0.52 -10.03
N MET A 160 6.06 -0.66 -10.27
CA MET A 160 7.46 -1.03 -10.04
C MET A 160 8.19 -1.13 -11.38
N THR A 161 9.52 -1.29 -11.36
CA THR A 161 10.21 -1.76 -12.58
C THR A 161 9.86 -3.23 -12.83
N ASP A 162 10.01 -3.70 -14.07
CA ASP A 162 9.75 -5.10 -14.41
C ASP A 162 10.65 -6.06 -13.62
N GLU A 163 11.93 -5.69 -13.43
CA GLU A 163 12.88 -6.47 -12.63
C GLU A 163 12.46 -6.54 -11.16
N SER A 164 12.07 -5.39 -10.58
CA SER A 164 11.58 -5.33 -9.20
C SER A 164 10.31 -6.17 -9.04
N MET A 165 9.39 -6.09 -10.00
CA MET A 165 8.16 -6.85 -9.97
C MET A 165 8.42 -8.35 -10.17
N ALA A 166 9.36 -8.75 -11.03
CA ALA A 166 9.77 -10.15 -11.19
C ALA A 166 10.23 -10.74 -9.85
N GLU A 167 11.07 -9.99 -9.13
CA GLU A 167 11.60 -10.40 -7.84
C GLU A 167 10.50 -10.45 -6.76
N ILE A 168 9.67 -9.41 -6.64
CA ILE A 168 8.55 -9.38 -5.69
C ILE A 168 7.57 -10.54 -5.96
N TYR A 169 7.24 -10.78 -7.23
CA TYR A 169 6.35 -11.86 -7.64
C TYR A 169 6.95 -13.23 -7.29
N ALA A 170 8.24 -13.44 -7.56
CA ALA A 170 8.94 -14.67 -7.21
C ALA A 170 8.96 -14.89 -5.68
N ILE A 171 9.25 -13.86 -4.88
CA ILE A 171 9.23 -13.95 -3.41
C ILE A 171 7.83 -14.32 -2.90
N ALA A 172 6.77 -13.70 -3.44
CA ALA A 172 5.39 -14.01 -3.07
C ALA A 172 5.00 -15.44 -3.50
N ARG A 173 5.38 -15.86 -4.71
CA ARG A 173 5.18 -17.23 -5.21
C ARG A 173 5.83 -18.26 -4.28
N GLU A 174 7.10 -18.06 -3.91
CA GLU A 174 7.82 -18.99 -3.02
C GLU A 174 7.21 -19.01 -1.61
N ALA A 175 6.75 -17.88 -1.08
CA ALA A 175 6.07 -17.85 0.22
C ALA A 175 4.75 -18.64 0.19
N PHE A 176 3.97 -18.54 -0.89
CA PHE A 176 2.78 -19.37 -1.09
C PHE A 176 3.12 -20.86 -1.28
N ALA A 177 4.16 -21.17 -2.06
CA ALA A 177 4.66 -22.54 -2.20
C ALA A 177 5.17 -23.13 -0.86
N GLY A 178 5.70 -22.28 0.02
CA GLY A 178 6.08 -22.59 1.39
C GLY A 178 4.91 -22.75 2.37
N GLY A 179 3.66 -22.63 1.88
CA GLY A 179 2.45 -22.89 2.66
C GLY A 179 1.78 -21.65 3.27
N GLN A 180 2.29 -20.45 3.01
CA GLN A 180 1.55 -19.23 3.37
C GLN A 180 0.22 -19.20 2.60
N ARG A 181 -0.91 -18.96 3.27
CA ARG A 181 -2.24 -18.94 2.62
C ARG A 181 -2.64 -17.57 2.10
N SER A 182 -2.10 -16.53 2.74
CA SER A 182 -2.25 -15.13 2.38
C SER A 182 -1.15 -14.31 3.05
N PHE A 183 -0.80 -13.16 2.48
CA PHE A 183 0.07 -12.17 3.12
C PHE A 183 -0.61 -10.81 3.23
N GLN A 184 -0.18 -10.00 4.19
CA GLN A 184 -0.68 -8.65 4.34
C GLN A 184 0.09 -7.65 3.46
N PHE A 185 -0.63 -6.82 2.72
CA PHE A 185 -0.12 -5.63 2.05
C PHE A 185 -0.57 -4.39 2.83
N GLN A 186 0.37 -3.67 3.42
CA GLN A 186 0.12 -2.46 4.21
C GLN A 186 0.53 -1.24 3.38
N SER A 187 -0.42 -0.37 3.07
CA SER A 187 -0.14 0.87 2.35
C SER A 187 -0.28 2.07 3.28
N TYR A 188 0.81 2.81 3.44
CA TYR A 188 0.91 3.98 4.31
C TYR A 188 1.14 5.25 3.50
N PRO A 189 0.68 6.42 4.01
CA PRO A 189 0.99 7.71 3.40
C PRO A 189 2.49 8.00 3.45
N PHE A 190 3.15 7.64 4.54
CA PHE A 190 4.56 7.86 4.83
C PHE A 190 5.01 6.90 5.94
N ARG A 191 6.31 6.83 6.23
CA ARG A 191 6.81 6.09 7.41
C ARG A 191 6.20 6.67 8.69
N MET A 192 5.48 5.86 9.49
CA MET A 192 4.66 6.30 10.63
C MET A 192 5.47 6.70 11.89
N THR A 193 6.53 7.48 11.71
CA THR A 193 7.42 8.02 12.74
C THR A 193 6.79 9.23 13.45
N ALA A 194 7.27 9.53 14.65
CA ALA A 194 6.87 10.73 15.40
C ALA A 194 7.09 12.02 14.59
N ALA A 195 8.22 12.13 13.90
CA ALA A 195 8.54 13.25 13.01
C ALA A 195 7.47 13.49 11.93
N ASN A 196 7.09 12.44 11.19
CA ASN A 196 6.06 12.58 10.16
C ASN A 196 4.68 12.86 10.77
N VAL A 197 4.32 12.22 11.88
CA VAL A 197 3.04 12.49 12.58
C VAL A 197 2.96 13.93 13.05
N ALA A 198 4.04 14.47 13.63
CA ALA A 198 4.13 15.87 14.03
C ALA A 198 4.03 16.80 12.80
N LYS A 199 4.77 16.52 11.73
CA LYS A 199 4.74 17.32 10.49
C LYS A 199 3.35 17.36 9.87
N PHE A 200 2.65 16.23 9.78
CA PHE A 200 1.37 16.11 9.05
C PHE A 200 0.11 16.24 9.94
N ARG A 201 0.28 16.70 11.18
CA ARG A 201 -0.76 16.70 12.24
C ARG A 201 -2.08 17.39 11.90
N ASN A 202 -2.05 18.41 11.04
CA ASN A 202 -3.22 19.22 10.67
C ASN A 202 -3.80 18.85 9.29
N ASP A 203 -3.28 17.82 8.62
CA ASP A 203 -3.86 17.39 7.35
C ASP A 203 -5.30 16.86 7.59
N PRO A 204 -6.25 17.11 6.67
CA PRO A 204 -7.59 16.52 6.72
C PRO A 204 -7.62 15.00 6.87
N ASN A 205 -6.59 14.28 6.43
CA ASN A 205 -6.47 12.84 6.58
C ASN A 205 -5.77 12.41 7.88
N ALA A 206 -5.28 13.33 8.71
CA ALA A 206 -4.55 13.03 9.95
C ALA A 206 -5.33 12.11 10.91
N PRO A 207 -6.67 12.20 11.08
CA PRO A 207 -7.41 11.22 11.88
C PRO A 207 -7.31 9.80 11.34
N PHE A 208 -7.39 9.62 10.02
CA PHE A 208 -7.23 8.33 9.37
C PHE A 208 -5.79 7.80 9.50
N TRP A 209 -4.80 8.67 9.31
CA TRP A 209 -3.39 8.30 9.47
C TRP A 209 -3.03 7.93 10.91
N ARG A 210 -3.62 8.58 11.92
CA ARG A 210 -3.50 8.13 13.32
C ARG A 210 -4.06 6.72 13.51
N ASN A 211 -5.16 6.37 12.85
CA ASN A 211 -5.68 5.01 12.91
C ASN A 211 -4.76 4.01 12.17
N LEU A 212 -4.16 4.36 11.02
CA LEU A 212 -3.15 3.50 10.39
C LEU A 212 -1.90 3.32 11.28
N LYS A 213 -1.51 4.38 11.99
CA LYS A 213 -0.39 4.34 12.93
C LYS A 213 -0.59 3.28 14.00
N GLU A 214 -1.81 3.15 14.51
CA GLU A 214 -2.13 2.14 15.51
C GLU A 214 -1.67 0.75 15.07
N GLY A 215 -1.94 0.34 13.83
CA GLY A 215 -1.50 -0.95 13.26
C GLY A 215 -0.01 -1.00 12.92
N SER A 216 0.57 0.12 12.48
CA SER A 216 2.03 0.21 12.29
C SER A 216 2.78 0.00 13.60
N ASP A 217 2.27 0.54 14.72
CA ASP A 217 2.92 0.42 16.03
C ASP A 217 2.93 -1.04 16.53
N TYR A 218 1.91 -1.84 16.21
CA TYR A 218 1.92 -3.29 16.47
C TYR A 218 3.09 -3.97 15.77
N PHE A 219 3.21 -3.74 14.45
CA PHE A 219 4.29 -4.35 13.66
C PHE A 219 5.67 -3.92 14.16
N GLU A 220 5.86 -2.63 14.44
CA GLU A 220 7.16 -2.13 14.92
C GLU A 220 7.52 -2.61 16.32
N ALA A 221 6.56 -2.74 17.23
CA ALA A 221 6.81 -3.16 18.61
C ALA A 221 7.02 -4.68 18.72
N LEU A 222 6.23 -5.47 17.97
CA LEU A 222 6.20 -6.94 18.12
C LEU A 222 7.00 -7.67 17.05
N ARG A 223 7.26 -7.02 15.90
CA ARG A 223 7.80 -7.67 14.68
C ARG A 223 6.93 -8.83 14.21
N GLU A 224 5.62 -8.69 14.36
CA GLU A 224 4.61 -9.64 13.93
C GLU A 224 3.58 -8.98 13.01
N GLU A 225 2.94 -9.76 12.14
CA GLU A 225 1.83 -9.26 11.32
C GLU A 225 0.66 -8.85 12.24
N PRO A 226 0.23 -7.57 12.21
CA PRO A 226 -0.86 -7.13 13.06
C PRO A 226 -2.17 -7.79 12.64
N ARG A 227 -2.97 -8.25 13.61
CA ARG A 227 -4.36 -8.63 13.34
C ARG A 227 -5.18 -7.38 13.16
N VAL A 228 -5.98 -7.36 12.10
CA VAL A 228 -6.78 -6.21 11.70
C VAL A 228 -8.25 -6.61 11.78
N GLY A 229 -9.00 -5.87 12.59
CA GLY A 229 -10.45 -5.92 12.67
C GLY A 229 -11.07 -4.58 12.25
N LEU A 230 -12.40 -4.53 12.27
CA LEU A 230 -13.17 -3.34 11.96
C LEU A 230 -14.22 -3.10 13.05
N CYS A 231 -14.28 -1.86 13.56
CA CYS A 231 -15.37 -1.39 14.40
C CYS A 231 -16.05 -0.20 13.71
N GLY A 232 -17.24 -0.41 13.15
CA GLY A 232 -17.92 0.58 12.31
C GLY A 232 -17.06 0.98 11.11
N THR A 233 -16.58 2.21 11.08
CA THR A 233 -15.73 2.77 10.02
C THR A 233 -14.26 2.91 10.41
N LYS A 234 -13.84 2.34 11.56
CA LYS A 234 -12.48 2.46 12.11
C LYS A 234 -11.79 1.09 12.18
N TYR A 235 -10.51 1.02 11.79
CA TYR A 235 -9.70 -0.16 12.06
C TYR A 235 -9.49 -0.34 13.56
N VAL A 236 -9.47 -1.60 13.99
CA VAL A 236 -9.04 -2.01 15.33
C VAL A 236 -7.91 -3.03 15.20
N PHE A 237 -6.93 -2.96 16.10
CA PHE A 237 -5.72 -3.79 16.06
C PHE A 237 -5.52 -4.43 17.44
N GLY A 238 -5.01 -5.67 17.46
CA GLY A 238 -4.87 -6.46 18.69
C GLY A 238 -4.52 -7.91 18.45
N GLY A 239 -4.49 -8.68 19.52
CA GLY A 239 -4.50 -10.15 19.48
C GLY A 239 -5.85 -10.72 19.02
N ALA A 240 -6.22 -11.88 19.58
CA ALA A 240 -7.43 -12.62 19.17
C ALA A 240 -8.73 -11.78 19.24
N ASP A 241 -8.82 -10.83 20.17
CA ASP A 241 -10.03 -10.02 20.38
C ASP A 241 -10.32 -9.09 19.20
N ALA A 242 -9.29 -8.53 18.54
CA ALA A 242 -9.47 -7.72 17.33
C ALA A 242 -9.97 -8.57 16.16
N ALA A 243 -9.42 -9.78 16.03
CA ALA A 243 -9.89 -10.75 15.04
C ALA A 243 -11.32 -11.25 15.33
N ALA A 244 -11.72 -11.30 16.61
CA ALA A 244 -13.07 -11.64 17.05
C ALA A 244 -14.07 -10.47 16.94
N GLY A 245 -13.65 -9.31 16.41
CA GLY A 245 -14.53 -8.16 16.18
C GLY A 245 -14.74 -7.25 17.40
N SER A 246 -13.89 -7.34 18.43
CA SER A 246 -13.95 -6.40 19.56
C SER A 246 -13.63 -4.98 19.09
N CYS A 247 -14.49 -4.02 19.45
CA CYS A 247 -14.25 -2.60 19.23
C CYS A 247 -13.18 -1.99 20.13
N SER A 248 -12.83 -2.68 21.22
CA SER A 248 -11.80 -2.26 22.18
C SER A 248 -10.87 -3.42 22.50
N PRO A 249 -10.05 -3.88 21.52
CA PRO A 249 -9.09 -4.94 21.79
C PRO A 249 -8.09 -4.52 22.87
N ARG A 250 -7.63 -5.49 23.66
CA ARG A 250 -6.53 -5.25 24.59
C ARG A 250 -5.28 -4.87 23.81
N VAL A 251 -4.59 -3.82 24.25
CA VAL A 251 -3.29 -3.40 23.71
C VAL A 251 -2.17 -4.09 24.49
N GLU A 252 -1.23 -4.67 23.78
CA GLU A 252 -0.06 -5.37 24.32
C GLU A 252 0.89 -4.34 24.96
N PRO A 253 1.54 -4.69 26.09
CA PRO A 253 2.37 -3.74 26.83
C PRO A 253 3.45 -3.06 25.99
N LEU A 254 4.15 -3.80 25.12
CA LEU A 254 5.19 -3.26 24.24
C LEU A 254 4.64 -2.26 23.21
N VAL A 255 3.41 -2.49 22.74
CA VAL A 255 2.72 -1.58 21.82
C VAL A 255 2.30 -0.31 22.54
N ALA A 256 1.76 -0.44 23.76
CA ALA A 256 1.39 0.69 24.60
C ALA A 256 2.61 1.57 24.94
N GLU A 257 3.73 0.96 25.34
CA GLU A 257 4.98 1.66 25.65
C GLU A 257 5.51 2.40 24.41
N LYS A 258 5.50 1.76 23.24
CA LYS A 258 5.88 2.40 21.98
C LYS A 258 5.01 3.63 21.70
N ARG A 259 3.68 3.50 21.79
CA ARG A 259 2.75 4.61 21.56
C ARG A 259 3.03 5.78 22.48
N GLN A 260 3.25 5.52 23.76
CA GLN A 260 3.59 6.56 24.74
C GLN A 260 4.88 7.31 24.39
N ARG A 261 5.94 6.58 24.00
CA ARG A 261 7.20 7.21 23.56
C ARG A 261 7.00 8.07 22.31
N ASP A 262 6.32 7.54 21.30
CA ASP A 262 6.03 8.28 20.06
C ASP A 262 5.17 9.53 20.34
N GLU A 263 4.18 9.45 21.24
CA GLU A 263 3.35 10.59 21.63
C GLU A 263 4.14 11.68 22.35
N GLN A 264 5.06 11.30 23.25
CA GLN A 264 5.99 12.23 23.90
C GLN A 264 6.89 12.91 22.87
N GLU A 265 7.48 12.14 21.95
CA GLU A 265 8.34 12.68 20.89
C GLU A 265 7.57 13.62 19.95
N VAL A 266 6.33 13.27 19.58
CA VAL A 266 5.46 14.17 18.80
C VAL A 266 5.21 15.48 19.55
N ALA A 267 4.89 15.42 20.84
CA ALA A 267 4.66 16.61 21.67
C ALA A 267 5.91 17.48 21.76
N GLU A 268 7.08 16.88 21.95
CA GLU A 268 8.37 17.58 21.95
C GLU A 268 8.67 18.25 20.61
N LEU A 269 8.47 17.55 19.49
CA LEU A 269 8.70 18.08 18.16
C LEU A 269 7.79 19.26 17.85
N ILE A 270 6.53 19.21 18.29
CA ILE A 270 5.58 20.33 18.18
C ILE A 270 6.05 21.50 19.05
N ALA A 271 6.46 21.24 20.31
CA ALA A 271 6.99 22.27 21.21
C ALA A 271 8.27 22.94 20.68
N LYS A 272 9.11 22.19 19.96
CA LYS A 272 10.31 22.66 19.26
C LYS A 272 10.00 23.44 17.97
N GLY A 273 8.72 23.62 17.62
CA GLY A 273 8.31 24.47 16.50
C GLY A 273 8.18 23.76 15.15
N THR A 274 8.03 22.43 15.11
CA THR A 274 7.80 21.70 13.85
C THR A 274 6.58 22.25 13.13
N ALA A 275 6.76 22.82 11.93
CA ALA A 275 5.65 23.35 11.13
C ALA A 275 4.65 22.25 10.74
N ALA A 276 3.35 22.54 10.81
CA ALA A 276 2.34 21.65 10.26
C ALA A 276 2.35 21.82 8.74
N THR A 277 2.59 20.75 8.00
CA THR A 277 2.79 20.79 6.55
C THR A 277 1.77 19.89 5.85
N ARG A 278 1.31 20.30 4.67
CA ARG A 278 0.63 19.45 3.70
C ARG A 278 1.53 19.28 2.48
N VAL A 279 1.63 18.04 1.99
CA VAL A 279 2.27 17.76 0.70
C VAL A 279 1.19 17.60 -0.37
N VAL A 280 1.34 18.30 -1.48
CA VAL A 280 0.47 18.23 -2.64
C VAL A 280 1.29 17.79 -3.84
N TYR A 281 0.77 16.82 -4.57
CA TYR A 281 1.33 16.32 -5.82
C TYR A 281 0.45 16.80 -6.98
N ASP A 282 0.99 16.82 -8.19
CA ASP A 282 0.14 16.98 -9.37
C ASP A 282 -0.57 15.66 -9.68
N ASP A 283 0.13 14.53 -9.53
CA ASP A 283 -0.44 13.19 -9.66
C ASP A 283 0.45 12.12 -9.00
N GLY A 284 0.67 12.22 -7.71
CA GLY A 284 1.49 11.28 -6.94
C GLY A 284 2.97 11.35 -7.30
N GLY A 285 3.72 10.30 -6.97
CA GLY A 285 5.18 10.34 -6.90
C GLY A 285 5.90 9.27 -7.70
N GLN A 286 7.22 9.42 -7.69
CA GLN A 286 8.23 8.47 -8.16
C GLN A 286 9.43 8.56 -7.22
N ASN A 287 10.04 7.41 -6.91
CA ASN A 287 11.25 7.37 -6.10
C ASN A 287 12.38 8.20 -6.74
N PRO A 288 13.10 9.04 -5.96
CA PRO A 288 14.17 9.88 -6.49
C PRO A 288 15.27 9.13 -7.25
N VAL A 289 15.49 7.84 -6.97
CA VAL A 289 16.51 7.02 -7.66
C VAL A 289 16.28 6.90 -9.17
N PHE A 290 15.03 7.03 -9.60
CA PHE A 290 14.63 6.98 -11.00
C PHE A 290 14.72 8.34 -11.69
N ARG A 291 14.93 9.42 -10.92
CA ARG A 291 15.13 10.75 -11.49
C ARG A 291 16.58 10.86 -11.94
N GLY A 292 16.80 11.31 -13.17
CA GLY A 292 18.15 11.66 -13.61
C GLY A 292 18.77 12.73 -12.70
N PRO A 293 20.12 12.85 -12.64
CA PRO A 293 20.74 13.96 -11.94
C PRO A 293 20.14 15.28 -12.47
N PRO A 294 19.75 16.22 -11.60
CA PRO A 294 19.27 17.52 -12.04
C PRO A 294 20.27 18.13 -13.04
N ALA A 295 19.77 18.78 -14.09
CA ALA A 295 20.62 19.48 -15.07
C ALA A 295 21.56 20.52 -14.44
N SER A 296 21.34 20.90 -13.17
CA SER A 296 22.12 21.84 -12.38
C SER A 296 22.82 21.24 -11.14
N ALA A 297 22.80 19.91 -10.96
CA ALA A 297 23.29 19.25 -9.73
C ALA A 297 24.81 19.29 -9.53
N SER A 298 25.57 19.83 -10.48
CA SER A 298 26.99 20.09 -10.33
C SER A 298 27.31 21.28 -9.41
N ALA A 299 26.31 22.02 -8.90
CA ALA A 299 26.57 23.28 -8.17
C ALA A 299 26.11 23.35 -6.69
N PHE A 300 25.27 22.43 -6.17
CA PHE A 300 24.68 22.61 -4.82
C PHE A 300 24.63 21.35 -3.92
N ALA A 301 25.50 20.37 -4.15
CA ALA A 301 25.52 19.12 -3.37
C ALA A 301 25.97 19.25 -1.89
N SER A 302 26.14 20.47 -1.33
CA SER A 302 26.71 20.66 0.02
C SER A 302 25.79 21.35 1.05
N LEU A 303 24.48 21.47 0.83
CA LEU A 303 23.57 22.13 1.79
C LEU A 303 22.30 21.34 2.15
N GLY A 304 22.36 20.01 2.12
CA GLY A 304 21.30 19.15 2.66
C GLY A 304 21.74 18.48 3.97
N THR A 305 20.83 18.36 4.93
CA THR A 305 20.96 17.43 6.07
C THR A 305 21.34 16.03 5.58
N PRO A 306 22.02 15.20 6.39
CA PRO A 306 22.41 13.85 5.99
C PRO A 306 21.16 13.09 5.56
N ALA A 307 20.97 12.89 4.26
CA ALA A 307 19.97 11.97 3.77
C ALA A 307 20.41 10.58 4.24
N GLU A 308 19.54 9.90 4.99
CA GLU A 308 19.70 8.49 5.32
C GLU A 308 20.05 7.73 4.04
N GLU A 309 21.16 6.98 4.02
CA GLU A 309 21.57 6.28 2.81
C GLU A 309 20.44 5.34 2.37
N PRO A 310 20.05 5.36 1.08
CA PRO A 310 18.95 4.53 0.62
C PRO A 310 19.27 3.05 0.86
N ALA A 311 18.26 2.29 1.29
CA ALA A 311 18.38 0.85 1.55
C ALA A 311 18.64 0.00 0.27
N TYR A 312 18.88 0.66 -0.87
CA TYR A 312 19.19 0.09 -2.17
C TYR A 312 20.29 0.91 -2.86
N SER A 313 21.12 0.23 -3.64
CA SER A 313 22.17 0.85 -4.44
C SER A 313 21.54 1.68 -5.56
N GLN A 314 21.83 2.99 -5.61
CA GLN A 314 21.37 3.83 -6.72
C GLN A 314 21.83 3.29 -8.07
N LYS A 315 23.02 2.69 -8.14
CA LYS A 315 23.55 2.09 -9.38
C LYS A 315 22.70 0.91 -9.89
N ASP A 316 22.03 0.20 -8.98
CA ASP A 316 21.17 -0.94 -9.34
C ASP A 316 19.86 -0.48 -10.03
N TYR A 317 19.51 0.81 -9.91
CA TYR A 317 18.29 1.40 -10.46
C TYR A 317 18.57 2.60 -11.40
N ALA A 318 19.81 3.06 -11.47
CA ALA A 318 20.23 4.18 -12.31
C ALA A 318 20.13 3.77 -13.78
N ARG A 319 19.08 4.25 -14.46
CA ARG A 319 18.84 4.15 -15.90
C ARG A 319 18.78 2.73 -16.45
N HIS A 320 17.96 1.88 -15.85
CA HIS A 320 17.23 0.93 -16.67
C HIS A 320 16.16 1.70 -17.45
N ALA A 321 15.98 1.38 -18.73
CA ALA A 321 14.95 1.97 -19.57
C ALA A 321 13.58 1.68 -18.93
N LEU A 322 13.06 2.63 -18.15
CA LEU A 322 11.81 2.51 -17.38
C LEU A 322 10.57 2.28 -18.26
N GLY A 323 10.76 2.21 -19.58
CA GLY A 323 9.71 2.23 -20.58
C GLY A 323 8.95 3.54 -20.56
N ASP A 324 7.68 3.48 -20.94
CA ASP A 324 6.77 4.62 -20.85
C ASP A 324 6.39 4.89 -19.39
N VAL A 325 6.84 6.04 -18.89
CA VAL A 325 6.44 6.54 -17.56
C VAL A 325 5.19 7.39 -17.72
N SER A 326 4.11 7.06 -17.00
CA SER A 326 2.86 7.83 -17.09
C SER A 326 2.98 9.21 -16.44
N ARG A 327 2.51 10.24 -17.16
CA ARG A 327 2.48 11.64 -16.69
C ARG A 327 3.84 12.17 -16.22
N PRO A 328 4.87 12.13 -17.08
CA PRO A 328 6.20 12.60 -16.71
C PRO A 328 6.23 14.09 -16.34
N GLU A 329 5.33 14.91 -16.90
CA GLU A 329 5.15 16.32 -16.54
C GLU A 329 4.73 16.50 -15.08
N SER A 330 3.88 15.62 -14.56
CA SER A 330 3.43 15.64 -13.16
C SER A 330 4.59 15.27 -12.21
N LEU A 331 5.50 14.41 -12.65
CA LEU A 331 6.71 14.05 -11.89
C LEU A 331 7.75 15.18 -11.90
N ALA A 332 7.88 15.89 -13.03
CA ALA A 332 8.78 17.02 -13.17
C ALA A 332 8.40 18.19 -12.26
N ALA A 333 7.09 18.42 -12.04
CA ALA A 333 6.61 19.42 -11.08
C ALA A 333 6.99 19.09 -9.63
N GLY A 334 7.09 17.80 -9.31
CA GLY A 334 7.45 17.32 -7.97
C GLY A 334 6.42 17.61 -6.88
N PRO A 335 6.62 17.09 -5.66
CA PRO A 335 5.78 17.42 -4.52
C PRO A 335 5.99 18.87 -4.08
N ARG A 336 4.89 19.55 -3.75
CA ARG A 336 4.89 20.88 -3.15
C ARG A 336 4.47 20.78 -1.70
N GLU A 337 5.28 21.33 -0.80
CA GLU A 337 5.00 21.38 0.63
C GLU A 337 4.50 22.77 1.02
N PHE A 338 3.41 22.83 1.78
CA PHE A 338 2.82 24.06 2.27
C PHE A 338 2.57 23.97 3.77
N GLU A 339 2.93 25.02 4.50
CA GLU A 339 2.51 25.14 5.90
C GLU A 339 1.01 25.37 6.01
N ILE A 340 0.39 24.68 6.96
CA ILE A 340 -1.05 24.72 7.20
C ILE A 340 -1.36 25.10 8.65
N ASP A 341 -2.41 25.90 8.83
CA ASP A 341 -2.91 26.31 10.13
C ASP A 341 -3.58 25.14 10.89
N GLY A 342 -4.06 25.41 12.12
CA GLY A 342 -4.78 24.43 12.94
C GLY A 342 -6.10 23.92 12.34
N LYS A 343 -6.59 24.54 11.27
CA LYS A 343 -7.79 24.14 10.51
C LYS A 343 -7.43 23.47 9.17
N GLY A 344 -6.15 23.24 8.90
CA GLY A 344 -5.66 22.64 7.66
C GLY A 344 -5.65 23.57 6.45
N ARG A 345 -5.75 24.89 6.64
CA ARG A 345 -5.71 25.91 5.57
C ARG A 345 -4.28 26.43 5.36
N PRO A 346 -3.88 26.81 4.14
CA PRO A 346 -2.57 27.40 3.90
C PRO A 346 -2.32 28.62 4.81
N ALA A 347 -1.20 28.62 5.53
CA ALA A 347 -0.89 29.66 6.52
C ALA A 347 -0.74 31.07 5.91
N THR A 348 -0.45 31.18 4.61
CA THR A 348 -0.27 32.45 3.89
C THR A 348 -1.57 33.18 3.55
N LEU A 349 -2.75 32.58 3.74
CA LEU A 349 -4.05 33.22 3.47
C LEU A 349 -4.54 34.15 4.60
N MET A 350 -3.72 34.44 5.61
CA MET A 350 -4.08 35.33 6.73
C MET A 350 -3.35 36.69 6.70
N ALA A 351 -2.45 36.94 5.74
CA ALA A 351 -1.71 38.22 5.66
C ALA A 351 -2.38 39.31 4.79
N ASP A 352 -3.33 38.97 3.91
CA ASP A 352 -3.96 39.93 2.98
C ASP A 352 -5.45 40.22 3.24
N ALA A 353 -5.99 39.78 4.38
CA ALA A 353 -7.35 40.11 4.79
C ALA A 353 -7.41 41.29 5.78
N ALA A 354 -6.54 42.29 5.61
CA ALA A 354 -6.62 43.57 6.31
C ALA A 354 -5.82 44.67 5.59
N ALA A 355 -6.17 44.99 4.34
CA ALA A 355 -5.75 46.25 3.73
C ALA A 355 -6.87 46.77 2.82
N PRO A 356 -7.51 47.92 3.12
CA PRO A 356 -8.44 48.54 2.20
C PRO A 356 -7.69 49.05 0.97
N ILE A 357 -8.21 48.71 -0.21
CA ILE A 357 -7.75 49.15 -1.52
C ILE A 357 -7.67 50.69 -1.53
N PRO A 358 -6.52 51.32 -1.87
CA PRO A 358 -6.47 52.77 -2.03
C PRO A 358 -7.04 53.17 -3.40
N THR A 359 -8.29 53.63 -3.42
CA THR A 359 -8.82 54.40 -4.56
C THR A 359 -8.16 55.78 -4.59
N LYS A 360 -7.31 56.02 -5.59
CA LYS A 360 -6.89 57.37 -6.01
C LYS A 360 -7.26 57.60 -7.47
N ALA A 361 -8.33 58.35 -7.71
CA ALA A 361 -8.46 59.26 -8.84
C ALA A 361 -9.63 60.23 -8.61
N ALA A 362 -9.35 61.38 -8.01
CA ALA A 362 -10.21 62.56 -8.12
C ALA A 362 -9.37 63.83 -7.99
N ALA A 363 -9.36 64.63 -9.08
CA ALA A 363 -9.13 66.07 -9.23
C ALA A 363 -8.37 66.31 -10.55
N ALA A 364 -8.76 67.21 -11.46
CA ALA A 364 -9.86 68.15 -11.55
C ALA A 364 -9.84 68.73 -12.98
N ARG A 365 -10.99 69.20 -13.50
CA ARG A 365 -11.15 70.54 -14.12
C ARG A 365 -12.62 70.82 -14.51
N LYS A 366 -12.97 72.10 -14.42
CA LYS A 366 -14.29 72.73 -14.28
C LYS A 366 -14.99 73.08 -15.60
N GLY A 367 -16.31 73.27 -15.49
CA GLY A 367 -17.14 74.22 -16.28
C GLY A 367 -17.94 73.55 -17.40
N GLY A 368 -19.24 73.78 -17.63
CA GLY A 368 -20.27 74.60 -16.99
C GLY A 368 -21.57 74.46 -17.81
N HIS A 369 -22.70 74.83 -17.19
CA HIS A 369 -24.00 75.22 -17.77
C HIS A 369 -25.03 74.15 -18.22
N GLU A 370 -26.16 74.21 -17.48
CA GLU A 370 -27.55 74.27 -17.95
C GLU A 370 -28.37 72.97 -18.16
N ALA A 371 -29.56 72.97 -17.53
CA ALA A 371 -30.64 71.97 -17.58
C ALA A 371 -31.72 72.46 -18.60
N PRO A 372 -32.81 71.73 -18.98
CA PRO A 372 -33.61 70.82 -18.14
C PRO A 372 -34.21 69.54 -18.78
N LYS A 373 -34.80 68.72 -17.89
CA LYS A 373 -35.68 67.52 -18.02
C LYS A 373 -37.05 67.85 -18.71
N PRO A 374 -38.09 66.95 -18.76
CA PRO A 374 -38.21 65.47 -18.71
C PRO A 374 -39.25 64.85 -19.71
N ALA A 375 -39.35 63.51 -19.78
CA ALA A 375 -40.59 62.68 -19.84
C ALA A 375 -40.24 61.28 -20.40
N ALA A 376 -40.91 60.16 -20.18
CA ALA A 376 -41.77 59.58 -19.15
C ALA A 376 -41.93 58.10 -19.58
N ALA A 377 -42.05 57.17 -18.63
CA ALA A 377 -42.18 55.72 -18.82
C ALA A 377 -43.67 55.32 -19.08
N PRO A 378 -44.11 54.06 -18.85
CA PRO A 378 -43.81 52.74 -19.45
C PRO A 378 -45.13 51.98 -19.85
N ALA A 379 -45.06 50.73 -20.35
CA ALA A 379 -46.07 49.62 -20.22
C ALA A 379 -45.96 48.61 -21.40
N THR A 380 -45.52 47.35 -21.25
CA THR A 380 -46.19 46.08 -20.82
C THR A 380 -46.89 45.22 -21.91
N LEU A 381 -46.55 43.91 -21.87
CA LEU A 381 -47.36 42.68 -22.02
C LEU A 381 -47.57 41.98 -23.41
N MET A 382 -47.00 40.77 -23.46
CA MET A 382 -47.64 39.44 -23.67
C MET A 382 -47.94 38.86 -25.08
N ALA A 383 -47.25 37.73 -25.31
CA ALA A 383 -47.77 36.37 -25.54
C ALA A 383 -47.99 35.80 -26.96
N ALA A 384 -47.51 34.55 -27.08
CA ALA A 384 -48.10 33.36 -27.72
C ALA A 384 -47.30 32.71 -28.87
N LYS A 385 -46.95 31.43 -28.59
CA LYS A 385 -46.44 30.31 -29.42
C LYS A 385 -47.47 29.90 -30.53
N PRO A 386 -47.12 29.11 -31.59
CA PRO A 386 -46.69 27.70 -31.46
C PRO A 386 -45.74 27.08 -32.53
N ILE A 387 -45.27 25.87 -32.22
CA ILE A 387 -44.42 24.93 -33.00
C ILE A 387 -45.30 24.16 -34.01
N PRO A 388 -44.76 23.66 -35.14
CA PRO A 388 -44.57 22.20 -35.26
C PRO A 388 -43.30 21.77 -36.05
N ASP A 389 -42.70 20.64 -35.66
CA ASP A 389 -41.84 19.74 -36.48
C ASP A 389 -42.73 18.52 -36.89
N PRO A 390 -42.44 17.65 -37.91
CA PRO A 390 -41.13 16.98 -38.13
C PRO A 390 -40.78 16.39 -39.54
N LYS A 391 -39.60 15.73 -39.61
CA LYS A 391 -39.15 14.59 -40.47
C LYS A 391 -38.31 14.76 -41.77
N GLU A 392 -37.06 14.28 -41.66
CA GLU A 392 -36.42 13.15 -42.39
C GLU A 392 -35.76 13.35 -43.79
N THR A 393 -34.55 12.76 -43.93
CA THR A 393 -33.83 12.21 -45.12
C THR A 393 -32.53 12.88 -45.68
N SER A 394 -31.48 12.03 -45.74
CA SER A 394 -30.54 11.79 -46.87
C SER A 394 -29.26 12.65 -47.13
N ALA A 395 -28.12 12.09 -46.67
CA ALA A 395 -26.90 11.67 -47.42
C ALA A 395 -25.96 12.62 -48.24
N LEU A 396 -24.66 12.63 -47.79
CA LEU A 396 -23.34 12.62 -48.49
C LEU A 396 -22.85 13.84 -49.33
N PRO A 397 -21.53 13.99 -49.63
CA PRO A 397 -20.31 13.87 -48.80
C PRO A 397 -19.33 15.07 -48.96
N THR A 398 -18.41 15.28 -48.02
CA THR A 398 -17.18 16.05 -48.28
C THR A 398 -15.99 15.45 -47.56
N GLU A 399 -15.05 14.90 -48.35
CA GLU A 399 -13.71 14.51 -47.94
C GLU A 399 -12.84 15.73 -47.63
N ARG A 400 -11.97 15.62 -46.61
CA ARG A 400 -10.68 16.32 -46.44
C ARG A 400 -9.89 15.67 -45.27
N PRO A 401 -8.56 15.86 -45.22
CA PRO A 401 -7.58 14.77 -45.16
C PRO A 401 -7.23 14.28 -43.75
N ARG A 402 -6.74 13.03 -43.69
CA ARG A 402 -6.15 12.39 -42.51
C ARG A 402 -4.98 13.19 -41.95
N SER A 403 -5.12 13.66 -40.72
CA SER A 403 -4.01 13.83 -39.78
C SER A 403 -4.04 12.64 -38.82
N GLU A 404 -3.00 11.81 -38.84
CA GLU A 404 -2.81 10.74 -37.85
C GLU A 404 -2.73 11.36 -36.45
N ARG A 405 -3.78 11.13 -35.64
CA ARG A 405 -3.69 11.20 -34.19
C ARG A 405 -3.55 9.77 -33.69
N ILE A 406 -2.43 9.48 -33.05
CA ILE A 406 -2.27 8.30 -32.19
C ILE A 406 -3.28 8.45 -31.06
N ALA A 407 -4.32 7.60 -31.07
CA ALA A 407 -5.31 7.54 -30.01
C ALA A 407 -4.70 6.78 -28.82
N VAL A 408 -4.47 7.49 -27.72
CA VAL A 408 -4.45 6.88 -26.40
C VAL A 408 -5.87 6.40 -26.14
N ALA A 409 -6.06 5.11 -25.90
CA ALA A 409 -7.37 4.55 -25.59
C ALA A 409 -7.83 5.07 -24.23
N ASP A 410 -8.74 6.04 -24.24
CA ASP A 410 -9.63 6.31 -23.12
C ASP A 410 -10.50 5.07 -22.91
N ALA A 411 -10.51 4.56 -21.67
CA ALA A 411 -11.33 3.44 -21.27
C ALA A 411 -12.78 3.91 -21.02
N GLU A 412 -13.51 4.17 -22.10
CA GLU A 412 -14.96 4.16 -22.12
C GLU A 412 -15.41 3.02 -23.05
N GLY A 413 -15.69 1.85 -22.46
CA GLY A 413 -16.16 0.67 -23.17
C GLY A 413 -17.31 0.03 -22.43
N ASP A 414 -18.51 0.15 -23.00
CA ASP A 414 -19.78 -0.45 -22.59
C ASP A 414 -19.63 -1.95 -22.21
N PRO A 415 -20.05 -2.38 -21.00
CA PRO A 415 -19.92 -3.76 -20.51
C PRO A 415 -20.69 -4.81 -21.34
N SER A 416 -21.52 -4.39 -22.30
CA SER A 416 -22.31 -5.30 -23.14
C SER A 416 -21.50 -6.03 -24.23
N ALA A 417 -20.24 -5.62 -24.48
CA ALA A 417 -19.37 -6.26 -25.48
C ALA A 417 -18.75 -7.59 -24.98
N TYR A 418 -18.54 -7.74 -23.66
CA TYR A 418 -17.98 -8.97 -23.09
C TYR A 418 -18.94 -10.17 -23.17
N GLN A 419 -20.25 -9.91 -23.13
CA GLN A 419 -21.26 -10.97 -23.11
C GLN A 419 -21.54 -11.53 -24.52
N LYS A 420 -21.32 -10.74 -25.57
CA LYS A 420 -21.53 -11.18 -26.96
C LYS A 420 -20.38 -12.03 -27.53
N LEU A 421 -19.20 -12.00 -26.91
CA LEU A 421 -18.05 -12.81 -27.34
C LEU A 421 -18.06 -14.23 -26.74
N LEU A 422 -18.75 -14.44 -25.61
CA LEU A 422 -18.87 -15.76 -24.96
C LEU A 422 -20.16 -16.52 -25.34
N GLY A 423 -21.14 -15.85 -25.96
CA GLY A 423 -22.41 -16.46 -26.38
C GLY A 423 -22.43 -17.19 -27.72
N ARG A 424 -21.29 -17.29 -28.44
CA ARG A 424 -21.23 -17.90 -29.78
C ARG A 424 -20.45 -19.21 -29.90
N VAL A 425 -20.01 -19.82 -28.78
CA VAL A 425 -19.21 -21.07 -28.84
C VAL A 425 -19.87 -22.27 -28.14
N PHE A 426 -20.92 -22.10 -27.33
CA PHE A 426 -21.63 -23.23 -26.73
C PHE A 426 -23.14 -23.02 -26.75
N GLY A 427 -23.80 -23.61 -27.76
CA GLY A 427 -25.24 -23.78 -27.78
C GLY A 427 -25.66 -25.02 -27.00
N LYS A 428 -26.36 -24.84 -25.87
CA LYS A 428 -27.43 -25.73 -25.39
C LYS A 428 -28.17 -25.05 -24.22
N GLU A 429 -29.49 -25.23 -24.19
CA GLU A 429 -30.46 -24.63 -23.27
C GLU A 429 -30.03 -24.48 -21.81
N ALA A 430 -30.34 -23.30 -21.25
CA ALA A 430 -30.29 -23.02 -19.83
C ALA A 430 -31.60 -23.46 -19.14
N PRO A 431 -31.55 -24.08 -17.94
CA PRO A 431 -32.62 -23.96 -16.98
C PRO A 431 -32.41 -22.73 -16.08
N ALA A 432 -33.53 -22.14 -15.66
CA ALA A 432 -33.67 -20.86 -14.97
C ALA A 432 -32.80 -20.68 -13.70
N PRO A 433 -32.45 -19.42 -13.34
CA PRO A 433 -31.64 -19.15 -12.15
C PRO A 433 -32.43 -19.39 -10.86
N ALA A 434 -31.91 -20.26 -9.99
CA ALA A 434 -32.34 -20.34 -8.61
C ALA A 434 -31.81 -19.13 -7.83
N THR A 435 -32.72 -18.38 -7.24
CA THR A 435 -32.46 -17.37 -6.19
C THR A 435 -31.67 -17.96 -5.02
N PRO A 436 -30.58 -17.31 -4.55
CA PRO A 436 -30.01 -17.64 -3.25
C PRO A 436 -30.90 -17.03 -2.16
N ALA A 437 -31.51 -17.89 -1.35
CA ALA A 437 -32.18 -17.52 -0.12
C ALA A 437 -31.17 -16.97 0.90
N ALA A 438 -31.62 -15.97 1.66
CA ALA A 438 -30.98 -15.49 2.86
C ALA A 438 -31.02 -16.55 3.98
N ASP A 439 -30.11 -16.35 4.95
CA ASP A 439 -30.00 -16.96 6.27
C ASP A 439 -29.51 -18.41 6.38
N THR A 440 -28.30 -18.57 6.92
CA THR A 440 -28.10 -19.52 8.02
C THR A 440 -26.89 -19.14 8.88
N ALA A 441 -27.13 -19.25 10.18
CA ALA A 441 -26.30 -18.83 11.29
C ALA A 441 -25.04 -19.67 11.48
N LEU A 442 -24.03 -18.99 12.03
CA LEU A 442 -23.08 -19.43 13.06
C LEU A 442 -23.08 -20.95 13.37
N ALA A 443 -22.08 -21.67 12.85
CA ALA A 443 -21.73 -22.99 13.38
C ALA A 443 -20.91 -22.82 14.67
N ALA A 444 -21.53 -23.19 15.78
CA ALA A 444 -20.92 -23.25 17.10
C ALA A 444 -19.83 -24.34 17.19
N ALA A 445 -18.85 -24.08 18.04
CA ALA A 445 -17.73 -24.94 18.38
C ALA A 445 -18.18 -26.34 18.87
N ALA A 446 -17.50 -27.38 18.39
CA ALA A 446 -17.63 -28.73 18.92
C ALA A 446 -16.96 -28.84 20.30
N ALA A 447 -17.74 -29.20 21.32
CA ALA A 447 -17.29 -29.56 22.65
C ALA A 447 -16.65 -30.96 22.66
N PRO A 448 -15.68 -31.25 23.56
CA PRO A 448 -15.08 -32.58 23.67
C PRO A 448 -16.02 -33.59 24.35
N ALA A 449 -15.95 -34.85 23.90
CA ALA A 449 -16.79 -35.97 24.33
C ALA A 449 -16.58 -36.37 25.81
N PRO A 450 -17.61 -36.90 26.51
CA PRO A 450 -17.50 -37.31 27.91
C PRO A 450 -16.90 -38.71 28.06
N ALA A 451 -16.07 -38.89 29.09
CA ALA A 451 -15.54 -40.19 29.53
C ALA A 451 -16.64 -41.06 30.20
N PRO A 452 -16.60 -42.40 30.08
CA PRO A 452 -17.62 -43.27 30.64
C PRO A 452 -17.47 -43.45 32.16
N ALA A 453 -18.60 -43.41 32.85
CA ALA A 453 -18.72 -43.59 34.30
C ALA A 453 -18.46 -45.03 34.74
N MET A 454 -17.51 -45.23 35.67
CA MET A 454 -17.36 -46.46 36.43
C MET A 454 -18.14 -46.38 37.75
N ARG A 455 -18.88 -47.46 38.02
CA ARG A 455 -19.75 -47.67 39.18
C ARG A 455 -18.96 -47.71 40.50
N LYS A 456 -19.51 -47.07 41.54
CA LYS A 456 -19.10 -47.22 42.94
C LYS A 456 -19.48 -48.61 43.47
N LEU A 457 -18.54 -49.28 44.14
CA LEU A 457 -18.81 -50.31 45.15
C LEU A 457 -18.26 -49.84 46.50
N ALA A 458 -18.97 -50.21 47.56
CA ALA A 458 -18.89 -49.70 48.92
C ALA A 458 -17.82 -50.39 49.81
N GLU A 459 -17.69 -49.83 51.01
CA GLU A 459 -16.72 -49.96 52.10
C GLU A 459 -16.32 -51.37 52.60
N ALA A 460 -15.08 -51.46 53.13
CA ALA A 460 -14.74 -52.29 54.29
C ALA A 460 -13.63 -51.62 55.14
N LYS A 461 -13.80 -51.71 56.47
CA LYS A 461 -13.04 -51.08 57.58
C LYS A 461 -11.70 -51.79 57.93
N PRO A 462 -10.86 -51.22 58.83
CA PRO A 462 -9.41 -51.48 58.92
C PRO A 462 -9.00 -52.52 59.98
N ALA A 463 -7.75 -53.01 59.87
CA ALA A 463 -7.06 -53.77 60.92
C ALA A 463 -5.61 -53.28 61.11
N HIS A 464 -5.22 -53.17 62.38
CA HIS A 464 -3.93 -52.73 62.93
C HIS A 464 -2.82 -53.80 62.83
N HIS A 465 -1.55 -53.36 62.76
CA HIS A 465 -0.46 -53.64 63.74
C HIS A 465 0.90 -53.11 63.20
N ALA A 466 1.51 -52.12 63.86
CA ALA A 466 2.69 -52.21 64.76
C ALA A 466 4.03 -52.42 64.01
N GLY A 467 5.12 -51.67 64.18
CA GLY A 467 5.47 -50.52 65.03
C GLY A 467 7.01 -50.39 65.07
N LYS A 468 7.55 -49.17 65.16
CA LYS A 468 8.63 -48.71 66.07
C LYS A 468 9.31 -47.43 65.59
N ALA A 469 9.70 -46.65 66.59
CA ALA A 469 10.05 -45.25 66.59
C ALA A 469 11.57 -44.98 66.72
N ALA A 470 11.89 -43.68 66.77
CA ALA A 470 13.10 -42.97 67.22
C ALA A 470 13.80 -42.21 66.06
N ASP A 471 14.21 -40.94 66.17
CA ASP A 471 14.09 -39.94 67.23
C ASP A 471 14.39 -38.55 66.64
N ALA A 472 13.93 -37.51 67.34
CA ALA A 472 13.99 -36.10 66.95
C ALA A 472 15.37 -35.44 67.14
N LYS A 473 15.62 -34.32 66.43
CA LYS A 473 15.95 -33.02 67.07
C LYS A 473 16.04 -31.84 66.07
N THR A 474 15.16 -30.88 66.30
CA THR A 474 15.24 -29.43 66.03
C THR A 474 16.50 -28.82 66.68
N VAL A 475 17.04 -27.67 66.26
CA VAL A 475 16.67 -26.30 66.70
C VAL A 475 17.42 -25.23 65.86
N ALA A 476 16.80 -24.06 65.77
CA ALA A 476 17.05 -22.89 64.94
C ALA A 476 18.03 -21.80 65.49
N ALA A 477 18.23 -20.78 64.64
CA ALA A 477 18.65 -19.37 64.89
C ALA A 477 20.15 -19.14 65.20
N LYS A 478 20.81 -18.05 64.78
CA LYS A 478 20.40 -16.63 64.80
C LYS A 478 21.42 -15.76 64.03
N ALA A 479 20.95 -14.61 63.54
CA ALA A 479 21.72 -13.55 62.86
C ALA A 479 22.71 -12.79 63.77
N GLY A 480 23.73 -12.17 63.16
CA GLY A 480 24.65 -11.22 63.80
C GLY A 480 25.53 -10.47 62.79
N ASP A 481 25.25 -9.18 62.65
CA ASP A 481 25.91 -8.11 61.88
C ASP A 481 27.36 -7.81 62.32
N ARG A 482 28.26 -7.38 61.39
CA ARG A 482 29.19 -6.24 61.55
C ARG A 482 30.23 -6.06 60.41
N THR A 483 30.14 -4.87 59.78
CA THR A 483 31.19 -3.89 59.42
C THR A 483 32.40 -4.25 58.52
N VAL A 484 32.37 -3.66 57.31
CA VAL A 484 33.36 -2.79 56.62
C VAL A 484 34.82 -2.80 57.10
N ASP A 485 35.77 -3.06 56.19
CA ASP A 485 36.96 -2.23 56.04
C ASP A 485 37.65 -2.30 54.65
N THR A 486 38.21 -1.17 54.26
CA THR A 486 38.77 -0.82 52.94
C THR A 486 40.27 -1.14 52.76
N LYS A 487 40.71 -1.22 51.48
CA LYS A 487 41.89 -0.51 50.89
C LYS A 487 43.10 -1.35 50.38
N ALA A 488 43.31 -1.20 49.06
CA ALA A 488 44.56 -1.05 48.26
C ALA A 488 45.64 -2.17 48.13
N ALA A 489 45.86 -2.59 46.86
CA ALA A 489 47.09 -2.59 46.01
C ALA A 489 48.51 -2.75 46.65
N PRO A 490 49.56 -3.28 45.96
CA PRO A 490 49.84 -3.05 44.52
C PRO A 490 50.51 -4.20 43.71
N LYS A 491 50.69 -3.88 42.41
CA LYS A 491 51.44 -4.51 41.30
C LYS A 491 52.92 -4.80 41.59
N PRO A 492 53.60 -5.59 40.73
CA PRO A 492 54.33 -5.03 39.58
C PRO A 492 53.69 -5.29 38.21
#